data_AF-A0A4Z2FJF0-F1
#
_entry.id   AF-A0A4Z2FJF0-F1
#
_cell.length_a   1.000
_cell.length_b   1.000
_cell.length_c   1.000
_cell.angle_alpha   90.00
_cell.angle_beta   90.00
_cell.angle_gamma   90.00
#
_symmetry.space_group_name_H-M   'P 1'
#
loop_
_entity.id
_entity.type
_entity.pdbx_description
1 polymer ?
#
loop_
_entity_poly.entity_id
_entity_poly.type
_entity_poly.pdbx_seq_one_letter_code
_entity_poly.pdbx_strand_id
1 'polypeptide(L)'
;MREVKPRLLEGGNHNTPREPEDSEVIYDDVPGEEPLSPDEEEEDDAGYLDVAVSEVKHPPPELSPMPEGLTSHQVVRRHILGSIIQSEQSYLESLRRILQEYQRPLMEAEPRILSSRKIRPIFYRMREITQCHSMFQIALASRVAEWDASEKIGDLFVASFSKSMVLDVYSEYVNNFTNAMALIKKACMSKPAFLEFLKIKA
;
A
#
# COMPACT_ATOMS: atom_id res chain seq x y z
N MET A 1 -96.31 -14.48 15.99
CA MET A 1 -96.39 -13.33 15.06
C MET A 1 -95.50 -12.24 15.66
N ARG A 2 -94.42 -11.85 14.97
CA ARG A 2 -94.32 -10.71 14.03
C ARG A 2 -94.45 -9.35 14.73
N GLU A 3 -93.33 -8.65 14.93
CA GLU A 3 -92.93 -7.39 14.24
C GLU A 3 -93.46 -6.13 14.99
N VAL A 4 -92.96 -4.88 14.87
CA VAL A 4 -92.01 -4.23 13.94
C VAL A 4 -91.03 -3.29 14.71
N LYS A 5 -89.96 -2.80 14.06
CA LYS A 5 -88.98 -1.74 14.45
C LYS A 5 -89.36 -0.36 13.81
N PRO A 6 -88.56 0.74 13.88
CA PRO A 6 -87.53 1.23 14.83
C PRO A 6 -87.96 2.66 15.38
N ARG A 7 -87.25 3.81 15.46
CA ARG A 7 -85.85 4.31 15.21
C ARG A 7 -85.62 5.74 15.79
N LEU A 8 -84.43 6.04 16.35
CA LEU A 8 -83.79 7.38 16.56
C LEU A 8 -84.55 8.42 17.44
N LEU A 9 -83.95 9.48 18.01
CA LEU A 9 -82.56 10.00 17.99
C LEU A 9 -81.79 9.57 19.28
N GLU A 10 -81.02 10.33 20.10
CA GLU A 10 -80.52 11.73 20.12
C GLU A 10 -79.29 11.86 21.09
N GLY A 11 -78.47 12.92 20.96
CA GLY A 11 -77.44 13.36 21.92
C GLY A 11 -76.03 12.73 21.74
N GLY A 12 -74.93 13.37 22.14
CA GLY A 12 -74.77 14.71 22.73
C GLY A 12 -73.31 15.06 23.11
N ASN A 13 -72.54 15.58 22.15
CA ASN A 13 -71.28 16.33 22.26
C ASN A 13 -70.45 16.30 23.58
N HIS A 14 -69.35 15.54 23.62
CA HIS A 14 -67.98 16.05 23.88
C HIS A 14 -66.91 14.97 23.71
N ASN A 15 -65.70 15.36 23.30
CA ASN A 15 -64.61 14.45 22.93
C ASN A 15 -63.42 14.59 23.88
N THR A 16 -63.17 13.57 24.69
CA THR A 16 -61.93 13.37 25.44
C THR A 16 -61.33 12.01 25.05
N PRO A 17 -60.01 11.90 24.76
CA PRO A 17 -59.44 10.65 24.28
C PRO A 17 -59.49 9.53 25.32
N ARG A 18 -59.87 8.32 24.88
CA ARG A 18 -59.49 7.07 25.54
C ARG A 18 -58.16 6.59 24.96
N GLU A 19 -57.35 5.98 25.81
CA GLU A 19 -56.19 5.19 25.41
C GLU A 19 -56.65 3.85 24.78
N PRO A 20 -56.06 3.43 23.66
CA PRO A 20 -55.78 2.03 23.33
C PRO A 20 -54.31 1.74 23.70
N GLU A 21 -54.05 0.83 24.63
CA GLU A 21 -53.85 -0.62 24.38
C GLU A 21 -52.57 -0.94 23.58
N ASP A 22 -51.71 -1.76 24.19
CA ASP A 22 -50.37 -2.08 23.68
C ASP A 22 -50.41 -2.69 22.28
N SER A 23 -49.65 -2.08 21.37
CA SER A 23 -49.37 -2.63 20.05
C SER A 23 -47.94 -3.15 20.03
N GLU A 24 -47.78 -4.48 20.03
CA GLU A 24 -46.46 -5.11 19.89
C GLU A 24 -45.81 -4.63 18.60
N VAL A 25 -44.63 -4.00 18.71
CA VAL A 25 -43.85 -3.60 17.54
C VAL A 25 -43.24 -4.86 16.94
N ILE A 26 -43.89 -5.38 15.91
CA ILE A 26 -43.28 -6.36 15.02
C ILE A 26 -42.05 -5.69 14.41
N TYR A 27 -40.87 -6.16 14.79
CA TYR A 27 -39.65 -5.84 14.07
C TYR A 27 -39.71 -6.57 12.73
N ASP A 28 -39.88 -5.81 11.64
CA ASP A 28 -39.68 -6.35 10.30
C ASP A 28 -38.30 -7.01 10.22
N ASP A 29 -38.27 -8.22 9.70
CA ASP A 29 -37.08 -9.07 9.68
C ASP A 29 -36.00 -8.44 8.79
N VAL A 30 -35.03 -7.75 9.42
CA VAL A 30 -33.90 -7.14 8.72
C VAL A 30 -33.13 -8.27 8.05
N PRO A 31 -33.01 -8.31 6.71
CA PRO A 31 -32.30 -9.38 6.02
C PRO A 31 -30.87 -9.45 6.56
N GLY A 32 -30.58 -10.50 7.32
CA GLY A 32 -29.29 -10.65 7.99
C GLY A 32 -28.17 -10.64 6.94
N GLU A 33 -27.11 -9.89 7.19
CA GLU A 33 -25.94 -9.89 6.32
C GLU A 33 -25.46 -11.34 6.16
N GLU A 34 -25.50 -11.87 4.94
CA GLU A 34 -25.04 -13.23 4.66
C GLU A 34 -23.58 -13.37 5.13
N PRO A 35 -23.18 -14.50 5.74
CA PRO A 35 -21.79 -14.73 6.10
C PRO A 35 -20.91 -14.75 4.85
N LEU A 36 -20.27 -13.62 4.55
CA LEU A 36 -19.38 -13.45 3.41
C LEU A 36 -18.37 -14.59 3.35
N SER A 37 -18.25 -15.20 2.18
CA SER A 37 -17.47 -16.41 1.96
C SER A 37 -16.00 -16.25 2.37
N PRO A 38 -15.39 -17.28 2.99
CA PRO A 38 -13.96 -17.28 3.23
C PRO A 38 -13.19 -17.51 1.92
N ASP A 39 -12.24 -16.63 1.66
CA ASP A 39 -11.05 -16.88 0.83
C ASP A 39 -11.28 -17.34 -0.63
N GLU A 40 -12.16 -16.65 -1.36
CA GLU A 40 -11.91 -16.44 -2.79
C GLU A 40 -10.73 -15.47 -2.95
N GLU A 41 -9.52 -16.01 -2.98
CA GLU A 41 -8.31 -15.25 -3.32
C GLU A 41 -8.29 -14.95 -4.82
N GLU A 42 -8.89 -13.83 -5.22
CA GLU A 42 -8.69 -13.26 -6.56
C GLU A 42 -7.19 -13.03 -6.81
N GLU A 43 -6.60 -13.91 -7.63
CA GLU A 43 -5.32 -13.70 -8.33
C GLU A 43 -5.55 -12.78 -9.54
N ASP A 44 -5.59 -11.48 -9.29
CA ASP A 44 -5.32 -10.48 -10.33
C ASP A 44 -3.81 -10.54 -10.64
N ASP A 45 -3.40 -11.55 -11.41
CA ASP A 45 -2.05 -11.67 -11.97
C ASP A 45 -1.85 -10.59 -13.04
N ALA A 46 -1.47 -9.40 -12.57
CA ALA A 46 -1.23 -8.20 -13.37
C ALA A 46 0.06 -8.29 -14.23
N GLY A 47 0.36 -9.46 -14.79
CA GLY A 47 1.28 -9.70 -15.91
C GLY A 47 2.76 -9.37 -15.64
N TYR A 48 3.16 -9.20 -14.38
CA TYR A 48 4.49 -8.76 -14.02
C TYR A 48 5.39 -9.94 -13.64
N LEU A 49 6.28 -10.37 -14.55
CA LEU A 49 7.33 -11.30 -14.19
C LEU A 49 8.22 -10.70 -13.10
N ASP A 50 8.15 -11.32 -11.91
CA ASP A 50 9.06 -11.14 -10.79
C ASP A 50 10.47 -11.64 -11.16
N VAL A 51 11.16 -10.85 -12.00
CA VAL A 51 12.56 -11.08 -12.35
C VAL A 51 13.38 -10.79 -11.10
N ALA A 52 13.58 -11.82 -10.29
CA ALA A 52 14.39 -11.78 -9.08
C ALA A 52 15.85 -11.38 -9.43
N VAL A 53 16.11 -10.08 -9.42
CA VAL A 53 17.42 -9.49 -9.69
C VAL A 53 18.38 -9.99 -8.62
N SER A 54 19.22 -10.97 -8.96
CA SER A 54 20.15 -11.58 -8.02
C SER A 54 21.28 -10.61 -7.68
N GLU A 55 21.07 -9.86 -6.59
CA GLU A 55 21.95 -8.77 -6.12
C GLU A 55 23.41 -9.24 -5.92
N VAL A 56 23.60 -10.53 -5.67
CA VAL A 56 24.89 -11.23 -5.47
C VAL A 56 25.82 -11.16 -6.70
N LYS A 57 25.33 -10.78 -7.89
CA LYS A 57 26.12 -10.79 -9.15
C LYS A 57 26.69 -9.45 -9.61
N HIS A 58 26.28 -8.32 -9.03
CA HIS A 58 26.74 -7.00 -9.47
C HIS A 58 27.55 -6.32 -8.36
N PRO A 59 28.76 -5.80 -8.65
CA PRO A 59 29.51 -5.05 -7.66
C PRO A 59 28.75 -3.75 -7.30
N PRO A 60 28.87 -3.27 -6.05
CA PRO A 60 28.29 -1.99 -5.67
C PRO A 60 28.85 -0.86 -6.55
N PRO A 61 28.08 0.20 -6.84
CA PRO A 61 28.55 1.36 -7.58
C PRO A 61 29.58 2.17 -6.77
N GLU A 62 30.85 1.80 -6.84
CA GLU A 62 31.94 2.47 -6.13
C GLU A 62 32.82 3.29 -7.07
N LEU A 63 33.03 4.57 -6.73
CA LEU A 63 33.97 5.43 -7.45
C LEU A 63 35.41 5.03 -7.15
N SER A 64 36.24 5.00 -8.20
CA SER A 64 37.71 4.88 -8.06
C SER A 64 38.29 6.04 -7.22
N PRO A 65 39.45 5.84 -6.56
CA PRO A 65 40.18 6.92 -5.88
C PRO A 65 40.34 8.14 -6.79
N MET A 66 40.28 9.34 -6.21
CA MET A 66 40.25 10.58 -7.00
C MET A 66 41.57 10.76 -7.79
N PRO A 67 41.51 10.83 -9.16
CA PRO A 67 42.69 11.05 -9.98
C PRO A 67 43.38 12.39 -9.69
N GLU A 68 44.69 12.42 -9.89
CA GLU A 68 45.47 13.67 -9.93
C GLU A 68 45.16 14.48 -11.20
N GLY A 69 45.37 15.80 -11.14
CA GLY A 69 45.22 16.69 -12.31
C GLY A 69 43.79 17.06 -12.70
N LEU A 70 42.76 16.59 -11.97
CA LEU A 70 41.36 17.00 -12.22
C LEU A 70 41.15 18.51 -12.08
N THR A 71 40.31 19.08 -12.94
CA THR A 71 39.82 20.45 -12.77
C THR A 71 38.84 20.54 -11.58
N SER A 72 38.71 21.74 -10.99
CA SER A 72 37.75 22.00 -9.91
C SER A 72 36.32 21.57 -10.26
N HIS A 73 35.88 21.74 -11.51
CA HIS A 73 34.58 21.29 -11.97
C HIS A 73 34.46 19.75 -11.96
N GLN A 74 35.48 19.01 -12.39
CA GLN A 74 35.47 17.54 -12.35
C GLN A 74 35.48 16.99 -10.92
N VAL A 75 36.20 17.63 -10.00
CA VAL A 75 36.13 17.32 -8.56
C VAL A 75 34.71 17.48 -8.02
N VAL A 76 34.04 18.61 -8.32
CA VAL A 76 32.64 18.84 -7.94
C VAL A 76 31.70 17.79 -8.55
N ARG A 77 31.88 17.43 -9.83
CA ARG A 77 31.09 16.37 -10.49
C ARG A 77 31.28 15.01 -9.82
N ARG A 78 32.52 14.65 -9.44
CA ARG A 78 32.84 13.41 -8.72
C ARG A 78 32.13 13.36 -7.36
N HIS A 79 32.12 14.47 -6.61
CA HIS A 79 31.38 14.56 -5.35
C HIS A 79 29.87 14.42 -5.54
N ILE A 80 29.28 15.09 -6.54
CA ILE A 80 27.84 14.97 -6.85
C ILE A 80 27.48 13.52 -7.19
N LEU A 81 28.28 12.83 -8.00
CA LEU A 81 28.09 11.43 -8.33
C LEU A 81 28.22 10.53 -7.09
N GLY A 82 29.19 10.78 -6.20
CA GLY A 82 29.32 10.09 -4.92
C GLY A 82 28.08 10.24 -4.03
N SER A 83 27.51 11.45 -3.95
CA SER A 83 26.24 11.69 -3.23
C SER A 83 25.05 10.96 -3.87
N ILE A 84 24.97 10.93 -5.20
CA ILE A 84 23.92 10.18 -5.93
C ILE A 84 24.01 8.69 -5.59
N ILE A 85 25.21 8.10 -5.73
CA ILE A 85 25.51 6.70 -5.37
C ILE A 85 25.04 6.38 -3.94
N GLN A 86 25.44 7.20 -2.97
CA GLN A 86 25.11 7.00 -1.56
C GLN A 86 23.60 7.12 -1.29
N SER A 87 22.93 8.09 -1.93
CA SER A 87 21.48 8.27 -1.79
C SER A 87 20.69 7.10 -2.39
N GLU A 88 21.13 6.58 -3.54
CA GLU A 88 20.51 5.44 -4.22
C GLU A 88 20.66 4.14 -3.42
N GLN A 89 21.85 3.88 -2.87
CA GLN A 89 22.07 2.76 -1.97
C GLN A 89 21.17 2.84 -0.72
N SER A 90 21.14 3.98 -0.05
CA SER A 90 20.33 4.19 1.16
C SER A 90 18.82 4.06 0.89
N TYR A 91 18.36 4.53 -0.28
CA TYR A 91 16.98 4.35 -0.72
C TYR A 91 16.65 2.87 -0.97
N LEU A 92 17.49 2.14 -1.69
CA LEU A 92 17.31 0.71 -1.93
C LEU A 92 17.39 -0.12 -0.65
N GLU A 93 18.29 0.18 0.27
CA GLU A 93 18.33 -0.46 1.60
C GLU A 93 17.03 -0.23 2.39
N SER A 94 16.46 0.98 2.29
CA SER A 94 15.18 1.31 2.91
C SER A 94 14.01 0.55 2.29
N LEU A 95 13.95 0.44 0.95
CA LEU A 95 12.95 -0.36 0.24
C LEU A 95 13.08 -1.86 0.57
N ARG A 96 14.30 -2.40 0.51
CA ARG A 96 14.62 -3.78 0.89
C ARG A 96 14.18 -4.07 2.32
N ARG A 97 14.43 -3.17 3.28
CA ARG A 97 13.94 -3.29 4.67
C ARG A 97 12.42 -3.40 4.75
N ILE A 98 11.67 -2.56 4.02
CA ILE A 98 10.21 -2.61 4.03
C ILE A 98 9.70 -3.97 3.51
N LEU A 99 10.29 -4.50 2.43
CA LEU A 99 9.93 -5.80 1.89
C LEU A 99 10.33 -6.97 2.81
N GLN A 100 11.57 -6.98 3.31
CA GLN A 100 12.18 -8.11 4.01
C GLN A 100 11.89 -8.15 5.51
N GLU A 101 11.79 -6.99 6.18
CA GLU A 101 11.57 -6.92 7.64
C GLU A 101 10.10 -6.73 8.03
N TYR A 102 9.25 -6.28 7.10
CA TYR A 102 7.82 -6.03 7.35
C TYR A 102 6.90 -6.86 6.46
N GLN A 103 6.92 -6.69 5.14
CA GLN A 103 5.96 -7.37 4.25
C GLN A 103 6.09 -8.89 4.31
N ARG A 104 7.31 -9.41 4.11
CA ARG A 104 7.57 -10.86 4.10
C ARG A 104 7.19 -11.52 5.44
N PRO A 105 7.64 -11.05 6.62
CA PRO A 105 7.19 -11.62 7.89
C PRO A 105 5.69 -11.55 8.15
N LEU A 106 4.98 -10.53 7.65
CA LEU A 106 3.52 -10.47 7.75
C LEU A 106 2.80 -11.52 6.88
N MET A 107 3.40 -11.92 5.75
CA MET A 107 2.90 -12.98 4.87
C MET A 107 3.26 -14.39 5.40
N GLU A 108 4.43 -14.55 6.01
CA GLU A 108 4.95 -15.83 6.52
C GLU A 108 4.54 -16.14 7.98
N ALA A 109 3.86 -15.22 8.68
CA ALA A 109 3.52 -15.39 10.08
C ALA A 109 2.43 -16.45 10.33
N GLU A 110 2.72 -17.38 11.24
CA GLU A 110 1.79 -18.37 11.78
C GLU A 110 1.77 -18.24 13.33
N PRO A 111 0.63 -17.88 13.97
CA PRO A 111 -0.67 -17.57 13.38
C PRO A 111 -0.70 -16.26 12.58
N ARG A 112 -1.47 -16.26 11.49
CA ARG A 112 -1.61 -15.16 10.52
C ARG A 112 -2.04 -13.84 11.17
N ILE A 113 -1.12 -12.87 11.22
CA ILE A 113 -1.30 -11.57 11.90
C ILE A 113 -2.31 -10.67 11.16
N LEU A 114 -2.21 -10.61 9.82
CA LEU A 114 -3.14 -9.92 8.92
C LEU A 114 -3.43 -10.81 7.70
N SER A 115 -4.60 -10.66 7.08
CA SER A 115 -4.93 -11.38 5.84
C SER A 115 -4.23 -10.77 4.63
N SER A 116 -3.95 -11.60 3.61
CA SER A 116 -3.35 -11.21 2.32
C SER A 116 -4.04 -9.97 1.74
N ARG A 117 -5.38 -9.94 1.74
CA ARG A 117 -6.24 -8.82 1.30
C ARG A 117 -5.99 -7.49 2.02
N LYS A 118 -5.41 -7.50 3.23
CA LYS A 118 -4.99 -6.29 3.96
C LYS A 118 -3.51 -5.96 3.76
N ILE A 119 -2.66 -6.97 3.54
CA ILE A 119 -1.22 -6.79 3.31
C ILE A 119 -0.97 -6.22 1.91
N ARG A 120 -1.62 -6.76 0.86
CA ARG A 120 -1.50 -6.29 -0.54
C ARG A 120 -1.61 -4.75 -0.68
N PRO A 121 -2.68 -4.08 -0.19
CA PRO A 121 -2.79 -2.62 -0.27
C PRO A 121 -1.88 -1.83 0.69
N ILE A 122 -1.25 -2.45 1.68
CA ILE A 122 -0.27 -1.76 2.55
C ILE A 122 1.09 -1.63 1.84
N PHE A 123 1.48 -2.62 1.04
CA PHE A 123 2.77 -2.68 0.34
C PHE A 123 2.61 -2.59 -1.20
N TYR A 124 1.53 -1.97 -1.66
CA TYR A 124 1.20 -1.85 -3.09
C TYR A 124 2.33 -1.15 -3.87
N ARG A 125 2.66 -1.64 -5.07
CA ARG A 125 3.75 -1.15 -5.95
C ARG A 125 5.18 -1.14 -5.38
N MET A 126 5.40 -1.58 -4.13
CA MET A 126 6.71 -1.54 -3.47
C MET A 126 7.76 -2.41 -4.17
N ARG A 127 7.37 -3.54 -4.76
CA ARG A 127 8.31 -4.47 -5.44
C ARG A 127 8.81 -3.85 -6.74
N GLU A 128 7.90 -3.28 -7.52
CA GLU A 128 8.14 -2.66 -8.81
C GLU A 128 9.01 -1.40 -8.67
N ILE A 129 8.75 -0.58 -7.64
CA ILE A 129 9.61 0.56 -7.26
C ILE A 129 11.03 0.06 -6.93
N THR A 130 11.16 -0.98 -6.11
CA THR A 130 12.45 -1.58 -5.76
C THR A 130 13.18 -2.11 -7.00
N GLN A 131 12.48 -2.76 -7.93
CA GLN A 131 13.07 -3.29 -9.16
C GLN A 131 13.52 -2.18 -10.12
N CYS A 132 12.78 -1.08 -10.24
CA CYS A 132 13.20 0.09 -11.02
C CYS A 132 14.53 0.66 -10.52
N HIS A 133 14.67 0.79 -9.20
CA HIS A 133 15.89 1.28 -8.56
C HIS A 133 17.03 0.25 -8.62
N SER A 134 16.79 -1.05 -8.40
CA SER A 134 17.83 -2.08 -8.56
C SER A 134 18.40 -2.11 -9.99
N MET A 135 17.56 -1.91 -11.01
CA MET A 135 18.02 -1.79 -12.40
C MET A 135 18.82 -0.50 -12.65
N PHE A 136 18.43 0.62 -12.02
CA PHE A 136 19.22 1.86 -12.07
C PHE A 136 20.56 1.72 -11.34
N GLN A 137 20.62 1.08 -10.17
CA GLN A 137 21.85 0.78 -9.42
C GLN A 137 22.84 -0.06 -10.25
N ILE A 138 22.36 -1.08 -10.98
CA ILE A 138 23.20 -1.88 -11.89
C ILE A 138 23.75 -1.03 -13.04
N ALA A 139 22.91 -0.23 -13.69
CA ALA A 139 23.33 0.66 -14.78
C ALA A 139 24.30 1.76 -14.30
N LEU A 140 24.09 2.28 -13.09
CA LEU A 140 24.96 3.24 -12.43
C LEU A 140 26.33 2.62 -12.11
N ALA A 141 26.39 1.42 -11.54
CA ALA A 141 27.64 0.71 -11.28
C ALA A 141 28.46 0.50 -12.56
N SER A 142 27.81 0.07 -13.65
CA SER A 142 28.46 -0.06 -14.97
C SER A 142 29.02 1.27 -15.49
N ARG A 143 28.34 2.40 -15.26
CA ARG A 143 28.80 3.73 -15.68
C ARG A 143 29.89 4.32 -14.79
N VAL A 144 29.85 4.02 -13.49
CA VAL A 144 30.81 4.51 -12.49
C VAL A 144 32.20 3.91 -12.73
N ALA A 145 32.27 2.64 -13.14
CA ALA A 145 33.52 1.96 -13.50
C ALA A 145 34.30 2.65 -14.65
N GLU A 146 33.60 3.38 -15.54
CA GLU A 146 34.18 4.13 -16.68
C GLU A 146 33.98 5.65 -16.54
N TRP A 147 33.69 6.15 -15.34
CA TRP A 147 33.29 7.54 -15.12
C TRP A 147 34.27 8.55 -15.70
N ASP A 148 35.56 8.35 -15.45
CA ASP A 148 36.65 9.26 -15.82
C ASP A 148 36.88 9.36 -17.35
N ALA A 149 36.24 8.48 -18.15
CA ALA A 149 36.25 8.53 -19.62
C ALA A 149 34.96 9.13 -20.23
N SER A 150 33.81 9.03 -19.55
CA SER A 150 32.51 9.42 -20.11
C SER A 150 31.83 10.61 -19.42
N GLU A 151 32.14 10.90 -18.16
CA GLU A 151 31.60 12.01 -17.34
C GLU A 151 30.09 12.30 -17.48
N LYS A 152 29.23 11.30 -17.72
CA LYS A 152 27.77 11.49 -17.87
C LYS A 152 26.96 10.37 -17.25
N ILE A 153 25.81 10.74 -16.67
CA ILE A 153 24.80 9.86 -16.08
C ILE A 153 23.35 10.25 -16.44
N GLY A 154 23.14 11.41 -17.07
CA GLY A 154 21.78 11.92 -17.37
C GLY A 154 20.96 11.01 -18.29
N ASP A 155 21.64 10.30 -19.18
CA ASP A 155 21.07 9.24 -20.02
C ASP A 155 20.54 8.05 -19.20
N LEU A 156 21.16 7.72 -18.07
CA LEU A 156 20.68 6.67 -17.16
C LEU A 156 19.38 7.11 -16.47
N PHE A 157 19.31 8.35 -15.98
CA PHE A 157 18.09 8.87 -15.35
C PHE A 157 16.91 8.88 -16.33
N VAL A 158 17.13 9.31 -17.57
CA VAL A 158 16.09 9.27 -18.63
C VAL A 158 15.69 7.82 -18.95
N ALA A 159 16.67 6.93 -19.13
CA ALA A 159 16.42 5.53 -19.46
C ALA A 159 15.74 4.74 -18.33
N SER A 160 15.95 5.11 -17.06
CA SER A 160 15.29 4.48 -15.91
C SER A 160 13.93 5.10 -15.59
N PHE A 161 13.84 6.42 -15.46
CA PHE A 161 12.70 7.09 -14.80
C PHE A 161 11.78 7.89 -15.72
N SER A 162 12.14 8.11 -17.00
CA SER A 162 11.27 8.82 -17.98
C SER A 162 10.36 7.89 -18.80
N LYS A 163 10.11 6.66 -18.32
CA LYS A 163 9.17 5.70 -18.92
C LYS A 163 7.78 5.87 -18.30
N SER A 164 6.72 5.79 -19.10
CA SER A 164 5.33 5.85 -18.62
C SER A 164 5.09 4.86 -17.48
N MET A 165 5.44 3.59 -17.66
CA MET A 165 5.26 2.53 -16.65
C MET A 165 5.82 2.88 -15.27
N VAL A 166 6.88 3.69 -15.19
CA VAL A 166 7.48 4.11 -13.92
C VAL A 166 6.68 5.26 -13.30
N LEU A 167 6.20 6.20 -14.11
CA LEU A 167 5.26 7.25 -13.67
C LEU A 167 3.93 6.64 -13.21
N ASP A 168 3.43 5.60 -13.89
CA ASP A 168 2.22 4.87 -13.55
C ASP A 168 2.38 4.19 -12.17
N VAL A 169 3.44 3.38 -12.00
CA VAL A 169 3.81 2.72 -10.73
C VAL A 169 3.95 3.71 -9.57
N TYR A 170 4.62 4.84 -9.76
CA TYR A 170 4.77 5.85 -8.71
C TYR A 170 3.46 6.60 -8.41
N SER A 171 2.66 6.90 -9.43
CA SER A 171 1.35 7.57 -9.25
C SER A 171 0.41 6.67 -8.46
N GLU A 172 0.34 5.38 -8.80
CA GLU A 172 -0.43 4.38 -8.09
C GLU A 172 0.01 4.21 -6.63
N TYR A 173 1.32 4.14 -6.37
CA TYR A 173 1.87 4.08 -5.01
C TYR A 173 1.45 5.29 -4.16
N VAL A 174 1.66 6.50 -4.70
CA VAL A 174 1.34 7.76 -3.99
C VAL A 174 -0.16 7.92 -3.76
N ASN A 175 -0.99 7.60 -4.75
CA ASN A 175 -2.45 7.66 -4.63
C ASN A 175 -2.99 6.72 -3.56
N ASN A 176 -2.37 5.53 -3.40
CA ASN A 176 -2.75 4.56 -2.37
C ASN A 176 -2.25 4.92 -0.95
N PHE A 177 -1.30 5.85 -0.77
CA PHE A 177 -0.68 6.16 0.53
C PHE A 177 -1.70 6.43 1.66
N THR A 178 -2.74 7.23 1.39
CA THR A 178 -3.78 7.55 2.38
C THR A 178 -4.56 6.30 2.82
N ASN A 179 -4.83 5.38 1.89
CA ASN A 179 -5.51 4.11 2.16
C ASN A 179 -4.60 3.16 2.96
N ALA A 180 -3.35 2.96 2.53
CA ALA A 180 -2.35 2.17 3.26
C ALA A 180 -2.19 2.65 4.71
N MET A 181 -2.05 3.95 4.93
CA MET A 181 -1.94 4.54 6.27
C MET A 181 -3.22 4.40 7.11
N ALA A 182 -4.40 4.42 6.50
CA ALA A 182 -5.66 4.14 7.20
C ALA A 182 -5.76 2.65 7.62
N LEU A 183 -5.35 1.73 6.75
CA LEU A 183 -5.30 0.30 7.04
C LEU A 183 -4.32 -0.04 8.16
N ILE A 184 -3.10 0.53 8.14
CA ILE A 184 -2.11 0.38 9.22
C ILE A 184 -2.69 0.87 10.56
N LYS A 185 -3.24 2.09 10.59
CA LYS A 185 -3.84 2.66 11.83
C LYS A 185 -4.98 1.79 12.36
N LYS A 186 -5.90 1.35 11.49
CA LYS A 186 -7.02 0.46 11.87
C LYS A 186 -6.52 -0.89 12.37
N ALA A 187 -5.46 -1.46 11.77
CA ALA A 187 -4.84 -2.70 12.23
C ALA A 187 -4.21 -2.52 13.62
N CYS A 188 -3.42 -1.47 13.86
CA CYS A 188 -2.84 -1.18 15.17
C CYS A 188 -3.88 -1.06 16.30
N MET A 189 -5.06 -0.51 16.00
CA MET A 189 -6.17 -0.37 16.96
C MET A 189 -6.97 -1.66 17.19
N SER A 190 -7.02 -2.58 16.21
CA SER A 190 -7.93 -3.76 16.23
C SER A 190 -7.24 -5.12 16.28
N LYS A 191 -5.90 -5.16 16.16
CA LYS A 191 -5.10 -6.38 16.20
C LYS A 191 -3.86 -6.18 17.08
N PRO A 192 -3.91 -6.54 18.38
CA PRO A 192 -2.78 -6.40 19.30
C PRO A 192 -1.48 -7.04 18.79
N ALA A 193 -1.55 -8.23 18.19
CA ALA A 193 -0.40 -8.92 17.59
C ALA A 193 0.26 -8.12 16.45
N PHE A 194 -0.49 -7.30 15.70
CA PHE A 194 0.08 -6.42 14.67
C PHE A 194 0.79 -5.21 15.30
N LEU A 195 0.22 -4.65 16.36
CA LEU A 195 0.87 -3.58 17.13
C LEU A 195 2.14 -4.06 17.84
N GLU A 196 2.15 -5.31 18.31
CA GLU A 196 3.33 -5.98 18.90
C GLU A 196 4.40 -6.27 17.84
N PHE A 197 4.01 -6.84 16.69
CA PHE A 197 4.89 -7.05 15.54
C PHE A 197 5.65 -5.76 15.14
N LEU A 198 4.94 -4.63 15.02
CA LEU A 198 5.58 -3.35 14.68
C LEU A 198 6.53 -2.84 15.78
N LYS A 199 6.25 -3.09 17.07
CA LYS A 199 7.13 -2.71 18.18
C LYS A 199 8.42 -3.52 18.26
N ILE A 200 8.45 -4.73 17.70
CA ILE A 200 9.64 -5.58 17.63
C ILE A 200 10.58 -5.11 16.49
N LYS A 201 10.10 -4.24 15.60
CA LYS A 201 10.78 -3.79 14.37
C LYS A 201 11.01 -2.28 14.25
N ALA A 202 10.69 -1.50 15.29
CA ALA A 202 10.80 -0.04 15.34
C ALA A 202 11.85 0.43 16.36
#